data_AF-A0AAV0JKI5-F1
#
_entry.id   AF-A0AAV0JKI5-F1
#
_cell.length_a   1.000
_cell.length_b   1.000
_cell.length_c   1.000
_cell.angle_alpha   90.00
_cell.angle_beta   90.00
_cell.angle_gamma   90.00
#
_symmetry.space_group_name_H-M   'P 1'
#
loop_
_entity.id
_entity.type
_entity.pdbx_description
1 polymer ?
#
loop_
_entity_poly.entity_id
_entity_poly.type
_entity_poly.pdbx_seq_one_letter_code
_entity_poly.pdbx_strand_id
1 'polypeptide(L)'
;MLRNPWNIVVGNVSRGNVTVVGDAMHPMTPDLGQGGCCALEDAVVLGRHIGNSFLANGKSVVAEEVARALGAYVKERKWRAAGLVTASYVSGWVQQSGRNWWRQLLRVVFYSYLFVVLARGVNFDCGKLPIAKAEEGEVEAESSKLD
;
A
#
# COMPACT_ATOMS: atom_id res chain seq x y z
N MET A 1 7.87 -4.34 -18.22
CA MET A 1 7.12 -3.30 -18.95
C MET A 1 6.60 -2.32 -17.90
N LEU A 2 7.15 -1.10 -17.81
CA LEU A 2 6.79 -0.15 -16.74
C LEU A 2 5.42 0.47 -17.02
N ARG A 3 4.48 0.39 -16.08
CA ARG A 3 3.22 1.15 -16.20
C ARG A 3 3.51 2.62 -15.98
N ASN A 4 2.96 3.47 -16.85
CA ASN A 4 2.99 4.90 -16.64
C ASN A 4 2.30 5.23 -15.31
N PRO A 5 2.93 5.98 -14.37
CA PRO A 5 2.33 6.30 -13.07
C PRO A 5 0.96 6.99 -13.18
N TRP A 6 0.71 7.74 -14.26
CA TRP A 6 -0.59 8.34 -14.52
C TRP A 6 -1.71 7.30 -14.73
N ASN A 7 -1.40 6.13 -15.28
CA ASN A 7 -2.37 5.04 -15.43
C ASN A 7 -2.73 4.39 -14.08
N ILE A 8 -1.90 4.52 -13.04
CA ILE A 8 -2.23 4.03 -11.70
C ILE A 8 -3.27 4.94 -11.05
N VAL A 9 -3.09 6.26 -11.20
CA VAL A 9 -4.03 7.26 -10.66
C VAL A 9 -5.36 7.24 -11.42
N VAL A 10 -5.29 7.29 -12.75
CA VAL A 10 -6.47 7.45 -13.63
C VAL A 10 -7.12 6.10 -13.98
N GLY A 11 -6.40 4.99 -13.88
CA GLY A 11 -6.91 3.66 -14.23
C GLY A 11 -7.90 3.08 -13.23
N ASN A 12 -8.74 2.15 -13.71
CA ASN A 12 -9.59 1.34 -12.85
C ASN A 12 -8.80 0.18 -12.27
N VAL A 13 -8.47 0.28 -10.98
CA VAL A 13 -7.70 -0.70 -10.21
C VAL A 13 -8.63 -1.69 -9.48
N SER A 14 -9.90 -1.32 -9.33
CA SER A 14 -10.96 -2.17 -8.78
C SER A 14 -12.19 -2.17 -9.69
N ARG A 15 -12.94 -3.27 -9.64
CA ARG A 15 -14.24 -3.42 -10.29
C ARG A 15 -15.12 -4.33 -9.44
N GLY A 16 -16.16 -3.76 -8.84
CA GLY A 16 -17.02 -4.48 -7.90
C GLY A 16 -16.20 -5.08 -6.75
N ASN A 17 -16.29 -6.39 -6.57
CA ASN A 17 -15.65 -7.12 -5.47
C ASN A 17 -14.22 -7.57 -5.77
N VAL A 18 -13.59 -7.03 -6.81
CA VAL A 18 -12.24 -7.39 -7.23
C VAL A 18 -11.36 -6.14 -7.25
N THR A 19 -10.17 -6.25 -6.66
CA THR A 19 -9.10 -5.24 -6.76
C THR A 19 -7.76 -5.91 -6.93
N VAL A 20 -6.79 -5.19 -7.48
CA VAL A 20 -5.38 -5.60 -7.49
C VAL A 20 -4.60 -4.88 -6.40
N VAL A 21 -3.52 -5.49 -5.92
CA VAL A 21 -2.62 -4.98 -4.87
C VAL A 21 -1.16 -5.27 -5.21
N GLY A 22 -0.23 -4.62 -4.52
CA GLY A 22 1.20 -4.88 -4.70
C GLY A 22 1.69 -4.53 -6.12
N ASP A 23 2.63 -5.31 -6.64
CA ASP A 23 3.27 -5.04 -7.93
C ASP A 23 2.29 -5.07 -9.12
N ALA A 24 1.14 -5.76 -8.97
CA ALA A 24 0.05 -5.71 -9.95
C ALA A 24 -0.66 -4.35 -10.00
N MET A 25 -0.73 -3.65 -8.86
CA MET A 25 -1.28 -2.30 -8.74
C MET A 25 -0.23 -1.24 -9.09
N HIS A 26 1.01 -1.40 -8.60
CA HIS A 26 2.05 -0.38 -8.66
C HIS A 26 3.43 -0.94 -9.02
N PRO A 27 3.62 -1.45 -10.25
CA PRO A 27 4.89 -2.00 -10.66
C PRO A 27 5.96 -0.92 -10.59
N MET A 28 6.96 -1.12 -9.73
CA MET A 28 7.99 -0.12 -9.47
C MET A 28 9.38 -0.62 -9.80
N THR A 29 10.26 0.30 -10.22
CA THR A 29 11.66 -0.05 -10.44
C THR A 29 12.33 -0.33 -9.10
N PRO A 30 13.34 -1.24 -9.08
CA PRO A 30 14.02 -1.61 -7.84
C PRO A 30 14.87 -0.48 -7.24
N ASP A 31 15.02 0.66 -7.94
CA ASP A 31 15.95 1.76 -7.60
C ASP A 31 15.68 2.41 -6.23
N LEU A 32 14.45 2.30 -5.69
CA LEU A 32 14.11 2.77 -4.35
C LEU A 32 13.95 1.63 -3.31
N GLY A 33 13.89 0.38 -3.74
CA GLY A 33 13.67 -0.77 -2.84
C GLY A 33 12.34 -0.77 -2.07
N GLN A 34 11.38 0.09 -2.42
CA GLN A 34 10.11 0.26 -1.68
C GLN A 34 8.97 -0.68 -2.12
N GLY A 35 9.21 -1.59 -3.07
CA GLY A 35 8.17 -2.48 -3.62
C GLY A 35 7.51 -3.35 -2.58
N GLY A 36 8.34 -4.05 -1.79
CA GLY A 36 7.86 -4.92 -0.71
C GLY A 36 7.15 -4.14 0.40
N CYS A 37 7.71 -3.01 0.83
CA CYS A 37 7.11 -2.16 1.85
C CYS A 37 5.73 -1.65 1.41
N CYS A 38 5.61 -1.15 0.18
CA CYS A 38 4.35 -0.69 -0.39
C CYS A 38 3.30 -1.81 -0.47
N ALA A 39 3.71 -3.05 -0.80
CA ALA A 39 2.83 -4.20 -0.81
C ALA A 39 2.33 -4.59 0.60
N LEU A 40 3.18 -4.46 1.63
CA LEU A 40 2.76 -4.68 3.03
C LEU A 40 1.80 -3.60 3.51
N GLU A 41 2.09 -2.33 3.19
CA GLU A 41 1.17 -1.22 3.48
C GLU A 41 -0.21 -1.45 2.81
N ASP A 42 -0.25 -1.94 1.56
CA ASP A 42 -1.49 -2.30 0.89
C ASP A 42 -2.27 -3.36 1.65
N ALA A 43 -1.60 -4.40 2.14
CA ALA A 43 -2.24 -5.49 2.88
C ALA A 43 -2.92 -4.98 4.16
N VAL A 44 -2.25 -4.11 4.91
CA VAL A 44 -2.82 -3.53 6.14
C VAL A 44 -4.00 -2.62 5.84
N VAL A 45 -3.88 -1.71 4.86
CA VAL A 45 -4.96 -0.78 4.51
C VAL A 45 -6.16 -1.52 3.93
N LEU A 46 -5.93 -2.52 3.08
CA LEU A 46 -6.98 -3.39 2.55
C LEU A 46 -7.70 -4.14 3.68
N GLY A 47 -6.94 -4.78 4.57
CA GLY A 47 -7.47 -5.50 5.72
C GLY A 47 -8.29 -4.61 6.65
N ARG A 48 -7.86 -3.35 6.84
CA ARG A 48 -8.61 -2.35 7.62
C ARG A 48 -9.96 -2.03 6.98
N HIS A 49 -10.00 -1.75 5.68
CA HIS A 49 -11.26 -1.42 4.98
C HIS A 49 -12.23 -2.61 4.96
N ILE A 50 -11.75 -3.80 4.60
CA ILE A 50 -12.58 -5.01 4.58
C ILE A 50 -13.03 -5.39 6.00
N GLY A 51 -12.12 -5.38 6.98
CA GLY A 51 -12.43 -5.75 8.36
C GLY A 51 -13.44 -4.80 9.00
N ASN A 52 -13.33 -3.49 8.74
CA ASN A 52 -14.31 -2.51 9.22
C ASN A 52 -15.69 -2.76 8.61
N SER A 53 -15.72 -3.02 7.30
CA SER A 53 -16.95 -3.41 6.60
C SER A 53 -17.55 -4.70 7.18
N PHE A 54 -16.73 -5.71 7.45
CA PHE A 54 -17.17 -6.99 8.01
C PHE A 54 -17.78 -6.83 9.40
N LEU A 55 -17.13 -6.08 10.29
CA LEU A 55 -17.64 -5.83 11.64
C LEU A 55 -18.91 -4.98 11.63
N ALA A 56 -18.97 -3.94 10.79
CA ALA A 56 -20.15 -3.09 10.65
C ALA A 56 -21.39 -3.86 10.17
N ASN A 57 -21.18 -4.92 9.38
CA ASN A 57 -22.25 -5.79 8.88
C ASN A 57 -22.49 -7.04 9.75
N GLY A 58 -22.18 -6.96 11.05
CA GLY A 58 -22.47 -8.04 12.00
C GLY A 58 -21.67 -9.32 11.74
N LYS A 59 -20.40 -9.19 11.34
CA LYS A 59 -19.53 -10.31 10.93
C LYS A 59 -20.07 -11.06 9.69
N SER A 60 -20.75 -10.33 8.79
CA SER A 60 -21.25 -10.86 7.52
C SER A 60 -20.57 -10.20 6.33
N VAL A 61 -20.37 -10.96 5.26
CA VAL A 61 -19.80 -10.49 4.00
C VAL A 61 -20.93 -10.12 3.06
N VAL A 62 -21.19 -8.82 2.93
CA VAL A 62 -22.18 -8.28 2.00
C VAL A 62 -21.45 -7.80 0.75
N ALA A 63 -21.85 -8.30 -0.43
CA ALA A 63 -21.16 -8.02 -1.69
C ALA A 63 -21.04 -6.51 -1.98
N GLU A 64 -22.11 -5.75 -1.83
CA GLU A 64 -22.09 -4.29 -2.07
C GLU A 64 -21.13 -3.56 -1.12
N GLU A 65 -21.10 -3.99 0.13
CA GLU A 65 -20.25 -3.43 1.18
C GLU A 65 -18.77 -3.71 0.91
N VAL A 66 -18.45 -4.92 0.46
CA VAL A 66 -17.11 -5.30 0.01
C VAL A 66 -16.68 -4.43 -1.17
N ALA A 67 -17.51 -4.26 -2.21
CA ALA A 67 -17.18 -3.41 -3.34
C ALA A 67 -16.83 -1.97 -2.89
N ARG A 68 -17.59 -1.43 -1.94
CA ARG A 68 -17.37 -0.09 -1.39
C ARG A 68 -16.07 -0.02 -0.59
N ALA A 69 -15.79 -1.02 0.24
CA ALA A 69 -14.55 -1.12 1.01
C ALA A 69 -13.32 -1.20 0.10
N LEU A 70 -13.38 -2.00 -0.97
CA LEU A 70 -12.32 -2.09 -1.98
C LEU A 70 -12.13 -0.75 -2.71
N GLY A 71 -13.23 -0.07 -3.05
CA GLY A 71 -13.18 1.27 -3.65
C GLY A 71 -12.51 2.31 -2.74
N ALA A 72 -12.81 2.27 -1.44
CA ALA A 72 -12.20 3.14 -0.43
C ALA A 72 -10.70 2.86 -0.26
N TYR A 73 -10.32 1.58 -0.19
CA TYR A 73 -8.92 1.13 -0.19
C TYR A 73 -8.17 1.70 -1.40
N VAL A 74 -8.69 1.50 -2.61
CA VAL A 74 -8.04 1.97 -3.84
C VAL A 74 -7.90 3.50 -3.83
N LYS A 75 -8.94 4.23 -3.43
CA LYS A 75 -8.91 5.70 -3.36
C LYS A 75 -7.82 6.21 -2.42
N GLU A 76 -7.62 5.55 -1.29
CA GLU A 76 -6.59 5.89 -0.31
C GLU A 76 -5.17 5.60 -0.86
N ARG A 77 -5.00 4.47 -1.54
CA ARG A 77 -3.66 3.99 -1.96
C ARG A 77 -3.17 4.53 -3.29
N LYS A 78 -4.06 4.94 -4.20
CA LYS A 78 -3.71 5.41 -5.56
C LYS A 78 -2.63 6.50 -5.57
N TRP A 79 -2.78 7.53 -4.76
CA TRP A 79 -1.84 8.65 -4.73
C TRP A 79 -0.49 8.28 -4.11
N ARG A 80 -0.51 7.50 -3.03
CA ARG A 80 0.69 6.97 -2.38
C ARG A 80 1.51 6.10 -3.34
N ALA A 81 0.84 5.16 -4.00
CA ALA A 81 1.45 4.25 -4.95
C ALA A 81 2.02 4.98 -6.18
N ALA A 82 1.28 5.94 -6.75
CA ALA A 82 1.75 6.72 -7.89
C ALA A 82 2.97 7.60 -7.54
N GLY A 83 2.99 8.18 -6.34
CA GLY A 83 4.14 8.93 -5.84
C GLY A 83 5.41 8.07 -5.74
N LEU A 84 5.30 6.86 -5.19
CA LEU A 84 6.41 5.91 -5.09
C LEU A 84 6.91 5.46 -6.46
N VAL A 85 6.02 5.06 -7.37
CA VAL A 85 6.40 4.64 -8.73
C VAL A 85 7.12 5.77 -9.48
N THR A 86 6.60 7.00 -9.36
CA THR A 86 7.23 8.18 -9.97
C THR A 86 8.62 8.43 -9.38
N ALA A 87 8.75 8.36 -8.07
CA ALA A 87 10.03 8.53 -7.39
C ALA A 87 11.05 7.47 -7.80
N SER A 88 10.64 6.20 -7.92
CA SER A 88 11.50 5.11 -8.36
C SER A 88 11.97 5.35 -9.80
N TYR A 89 11.07 5.77 -10.67
CA TYR A 89 11.39 6.08 -12.07
C TYR A 89 12.40 7.23 -12.21
N VAL A 90 12.20 8.32 -11.47
CA VAL A 90 13.14 9.45 -11.47
C VAL A 90 14.50 9.03 -10.89
N SER A 91 14.51 8.21 -9.83
CA SER A 91 15.74 7.66 -9.25
C SER A 91 16.54 6.85 -10.27
N GLY A 92 15.88 5.93 -10.98
CA GLY A 92 16.51 5.13 -12.04
C GLY A 92 17.07 5.97 -13.18
N TRP A 93 16.35 7.02 -13.60
CA TRP A 93 16.82 7.95 -14.63
C TRP A 93 18.07 8.75 -14.20
N VAL A 94 18.13 9.15 -12.93
CA VAL A 94 19.31 9.83 -12.35
C VAL A 94 20.50 8.86 -12.24
N GLN A 95 20.25 7.60 -11.89
CA GLN A 95 21.29 6.59 -11.72
C GLN A 95 21.90 6.11 -13.05
N GLN A 96 21.09 5.94 -14.10
CA GLN A 96 21.54 5.51 -15.44
C GLN A 96 22.15 6.63 -16.29
N SER A 97 22.15 7.88 -15.81
CA SER A 97 22.66 9.02 -16.56
C SER A 97 24.19 9.03 -16.69
N GLY A 98 24.70 9.19 -17.92
CA GLY A 98 26.14 9.21 -18.24
C GLY A 98 26.98 10.33 -17.60
N ARG A 99 28.32 10.22 -17.73
CA ARG A 99 29.33 11.01 -17.00
C ARG A 99 29.52 12.43 -17.54
N ASN A 100 28.48 13.26 -17.40
CA ASN A 100 28.53 14.69 -17.70
C ASN A 100 28.53 15.49 -16.39
N TRP A 101 29.33 16.57 -16.29
CA TRP A 101 29.50 17.35 -15.05
C TRP A 101 28.17 17.90 -14.48
N TRP A 102 27.29 18.44 -15.32
CA TRP A 102 25.96 18.93 -14.93
C TRP A 102 25.05 17.81 -14.40
N ARG A 103 25.19 16.60 -14.96
CA ARG A 103 24.44 15.42 -14.50
C ARG A 103 25.00 14.87 -13.18
N GLN A 104 26.30 15.00 -12.96
CA GLN A 104 26.95 14.69 -11.68
C GLN A 104 26.47 15.67 -10.58
N LEU A 105 26.36 16.97 -10.90
CA LEU A 105 25.80 17.98 -10.00
C LEU A 105 24.33 17.66 -9.66
N LEU A 106 23.50 17.37 -10.67
CA LEU A 106 22.10 16.96 -10.48
C LEU A 106 21.99 15.71 -9.60
N ARG A 107 22.90 14.74 -9.78
CA ARG A 107 22.96 13.52 -8.97
C ARG A 107 23.27 13.84 -7.50
N VAL A 108 24.23 14.73 -7.25
CA VAL A 108 24.54 15.18 -5.88
C VAL A 108 23.34 15.89 -5.25
N VAL A 109 22.70 16.83 -5.96
CA VAL A 109 21.50 17.53 -5.46
C VAL A 109 20.34 16.56 -5.22
N PHE A 110 20.13 15.60 -6.11
CA PHE A 110 19.12 14.56 -5.98
C PHE A 110 19.33 13.71 -4.73
N TYR A 111 20.52 13.13 -4.53
CA TYR A 111 20.78 12.30 -3.36
C TYR A 111 20.88 13.09 -2.05
N SER A 112 21.31 14.36 -2.10
CA SER A 112 21.44 15.19 -0.89
C SER A 112 20.09 15.74 -0.41
N TYR A 113 19.17 16.03 -1.32
CA TYR A 113 17.92 16.72 -0.99
C TYR A 113 16.69 15.89 -1.33
N LEU A 114 16.54 15.47 -2.59
CA LEU A 114 15.34 14.76 -3.04
C LEU A 114 15.25 13.35 -2.43
N PHE A 115 16.34 12.61 -2.32
CA PHE A 115 16.37 11.32 -1.62
C PHE A 115 16.01 11.48 -0.15
N VAL A 116 16.44 12.55 0.53
CA VAL A 116 16.09 12.80 1.94
C VAL A 116 14.60 13.14 2.09
N VAL A 117 14.02 13.91 1.16
CA VAL A 117 12.59 14.20 1.13
C VAL A 117 11.77 12.94 0.83
N LEU A 118 12.21 12.13 -0.14
CA LEU A 118 11.60 10.84 -0.46
C LEU A 118 11.70 9.86 0.71
N ALA A 119 12.86 9.78 1.38
CA ALA A 119 13.10 8.97 2.56
C ALA A 119 12.21 9.38 3.74
N ARG A 120 11.94 10.68 3.92
CA ARG A 120 10.97 11.17 4.91
C ARG A 120 9.54 10.79 4.58
N GLY A 121 9.21 10.63 3.30
CA GLY A 121 7.93 10.11 2.82
C GLY A 121 7.82 8.58 2.80
N VAL A 122 8.80 7.84 3.34
CA VAL A 122 8.76 6.37 3.44
C VAL A 122 7.80 5.90 4.52
N ASN A 123 7.68 6.67 5.61
CA ASN A 123 6.75 6.34 6.70
C ASN A 123 5.32 6.65 6.26
N PHE A 124 4.55 5.59 6.00
CA PHE A 124 3.12 5.68 5.74
C PHE A 124 2.34 5.13 6.93
N ASP A 125 1.46 5.95 7.50
CA ASP A 125 0.54 5.49 8.53
C ASP A 125 -0.58 4.66 7.88
N CYS A 126 -0.55 3.35 8.14
CA CYS A 126 -1.55 2.42 7.62
C CYS A 126 -2.87 2.44 8.42
N GLY A 127 -2.89 3.14 9.56
CA GLY A 127 -3.97 3.08 10.55
C GLY A 127 -3.96 1.77 11.34
N LYS A 128 -5.01 1.58 12.15
CA LYS A 128 -5.18 0.40 13.00
C LYS A 128 -6.12 -0.61 12.37
N LEU A 129 -5.75 -1.89 12.45
CA LEU A 129 -6.66 -2.96 12.08
C LEU A 129 -7.82 -3.05 13.08
N PRO A 130 -9.04 -3.36 12.61
CA PRO A 130 -10.17 -3.62 13.48
C PRO A 130 -9.90 -4.88 14.30
N ILE A 131 -10.03 -4.76 15.63
CA ILE A 131 -9.97 -5.89 16.54
C ILE A 131 -11.42 -6.26 16.84
N ALA A 132 -11.83 -7.47 16.45
CA ALA A 132 -13.09 -8.02 16.95
C ALA A 132 -12.92 -8.17 18.46
N LYS A 133 -13.81 -7.57 19.27
CA LYS A 133 -13.90 -7.94 20.68
C LYS A 133 -14.21 -9.43 20.71
N ALA A 134 -13.29 -10.24 21.21
CA ALA A 134 -13.59 -11.61 21.55
C ALA A 134 -14.75 -11.55 22.56
N GLU A 135 -15.79 -12.31 22.33
CA GLU A 135 -16.73 -12.60 23.41
C GLU A 135 -15.92 -13.42 24.42
N GLU A 136 -15.52 -12.80 25.53
CA GLU A 136 -15.00 -13.48 26.69
C GLU A 136 -16.12 -14.37 27.24
N GLY A 137 -16.10 -15.64 26.88
CA GLY A 137 -17.15 -16.56 27.32
C GLY A 137 -17.08 -17.96 26.76
N GLU A 138 -15.89 -18.58 26.63
CA GLU A 138 -15.81 -20.02 26.33
C GLU A 138 -14.44 -20.67 26.62
N VAL A 139 -13.75 -20.26 27.70
CA VAL A 139 -12.48 -20.93 28.11
C VAL A 139 -12.54 -21.54 29.52
N GLU A 140 -13.59 -21.31 30.32
CA GLU A 140 -13.66 -21.82 31.71
C GLU A 140 -14.32 -23.21 31.87
N ALA A 141 -14.74 -23.89 30.80
CA ALA A 141 -15.48 -25.15 30.91
C ALA A 141 -14.65 -26.44 30.72
N GLU A 142 -13.36 -26.35 30.35
CA GLU A 142 -12.55 -27.55 30.02
C GLU A 142 -11.44 -27.89 31.03
N SER A 143 -11.26 -27.09 32.09
CA SER A 143 -10.26 -27.38 33.14
C SER A 143 -10.81 -28.14 34.36
N SER A 144 -12.11 -28.47 34.39
CA SER A 144 -12.76 -29.15 35.54
C SER A 144 -13.15 -30.61 35.28
N LYS A 145 -12.59 -31.26 34.25
CA LYS A 145 -12.83 -32.68 33.93
C LYS A 145 -11.59 -33.57 33.94
N LEU A 146 -10.53 -33.13 34.60
CA LEU A 146 -9.35 -33.96 34.88
C LEU A 146 -9.05 -33.90 36.38
N ASP A 147 -9.99 -34.44 37.15
CA ASP A 147 -9.74 -35.08 38.45
C ASP A 147 -10.00 -36.59 38.29
#